data_AF-A0A9P4LI85-F1
#
_entry.id   AF-A0A9P4LI85-F1
#
_cell.length_a   1.000
_cell.length_b   1.000
_cell.length_c   1.000
_cell.angle_alpha   90.00
_cell.angle_beta   90.00
_cell.angle_gamma   90.00
#
_symmetry.space_group_name_H-M   'P 1'
#
loop_
_entity.id
_entity.type
_entity.pdbx_description
1 polymer ?
#
loop_
_entity_poly.entity_id
_entity_poly.type
_entity_poly.pdbx_seq_one_letter_code
_entity_poly.pdbx_strand_id
1 'polypeptide(L)'
;MTESITTEFSNMDLDTDATRVTTTINLEATIEGLIYRCETLQDEVETYVAAVIAKQKQTRVRHPVEYRNLRNDFKNELAFLKKISGSNMDEEKARHFIVSSNLLYYEALWGAAKRSSGLQAFRKYFYWATRGRNTTKKKGGASKGKTNALADIVADEGGEWLRVSTLSEKRLLFDLAKLGWMNDSDSDDDMPDARLGSEDDEDDEDQVDIVKNARELARAAKANPIRGRPPKVRFVLTRITAGKTKEIDNILDKIRATGATVYCANDIPPAPPLESVLPDLLIDRSRALSDTLNIDCTILLALISDISHHQCPILDWYPGEVRAQIKEETEENLLPTHLYPAIGSHPMVTTLEAADQANLIVQTLATDAEKMRADVLLGQGDFKEAPSETLLTAWKDNTDHSLPVGFQLPIRVMPSKMDSILARLPPVATNLATELGDLNRAIFLYGWAEKLTTLSANRGRARQIETILNEHGLEDGQDGPHIWLCGESRSLIAKHGRRK
;
A
#
# COMPACT_ATOMS: atom_id res chain seq x y z
N MET A 1 12.25 -15.16 31.87
CA MET A 1 13.06 -16.40 32.02
C MET A 1 13.11 -17.15 30.69
N THR A 2 13.44 -16.45 29.60
CA THR A 2 13.11 -16.86 28.22
C THR A 2 14.33 -16.88 27.29
N GLU A 3 15.51 -16.50 27.76
CA GLU A 3 16.73 -16.44 26.93
C GLU A 3 17.64 -17.67 27.10
N SER A 4 17.48 -18.45 28.18
CA SER A 4 18.50 -19.44 28.57
C SER A 4 18.44 -20.78 27.82
N ILE A 5 17.35 -21.10 27.12
CA ILE A 5 17.14 -22.44 26.53
C ILE A 5 17.79 -22.58 25.15
N THR A 6 18.02 -21.48 24.44
CA THR A 6 18.59 -21.55 23.08
C THR A 6 20.12 -21.72 23.05
N THR A 7 20.80 -21.49 24.18
CA THR A 7 22.26 -21.55 24.27
C THR A 7 22.79 -22.95 24.62
N GLU A 8 21.98 -23.81 25.23
CA GLU A 8 22.41 -25.14 25.73
C GLU A 8 22.57 -26.20 24.64
N PHE A 9 21.99 -26.01 23.45
CA PHE A 9 22.02 -27.02 22.39
C PHE A 9 23.38 -27.19 21.66
N SER A 10 24.41 -26.42 22.01
CA SER A 10 25.74 -26.59 21.40
C SER A 10 26.62 -27.65 22.07
N ASN A 11 26.28 -28.12 23.27
CA ASN A 11 27.11 -29.05 24.04
C ASN A 11 26.25 -30.07 24.81
N MET A 12 25.97 -31.25 24.24
CA MET A 12 25.53 -32.40 25.03
C MET A 12 26.07 -33.70 24.45
N ASP A 13 27.09 -34.24 25.12
CA ASP A 13 27.52 -35.64 25.03
C ASP A 13 26.51 -36.56 25.73
N LEU A 14 26.35 -37.78 25.20
CA LEU A 14 25.41 -38.84 25.62
C LEU A 14 25.95 -39.63 26.83
N ASP A 15 25.12 -39.90 27.85
CA ASP A 15 24.48 -41.23 28.08
C ASP A 15 23.74 -41.34 29.44
N THR A 16 22.51 -41.88 29.45
CA THR A 16 21.79 -42.65 30.52
C THR A 16 20.26 -42.62 30.33
N ASP A 17 19.56 -43.74 30.60
CA ASP A 17 18.13 -43.98 30.29
C ASP A 17 17.12 -43.03 30.99
N ALA A 18 17.44 -42.50 32.18
CA ALA A 18 16.59 -41.49 32.83
C ALA A 18 16.65 -40.13 32.12
N THR A 19 17.78 -39.84 31.47
CA THR A 19 18.02 -38.63 30.68
C THR A 19 17.20 -38.66 29.40
N ARG A 20 17.05 -39.84 28.77
CA ARG A 20 16.22 -40.04 27.56
C ARG A 20 14.74 -39.76 27.77
N VAL A 21 14.16 -40.20 28.89
CA VAL A 21 12.75 -39.93 29.22
C VAL A 21 12.52 -38.45 29.52
N THR A 22 13.49 -37.81 30.19
CA THR A 22 13.43 -36.38 30.51
C THR A 22 13.61 -35.51 29.26
N THR A 23 14.47 -35.91 28.31
CA THR A 23 14.61 -35.21 27.02
C THR A 23 13.43 -35.41 26.09
N THR A 24 12.80 -36.60 26.07
CA THR A 24 11.57 -36.81 25.25
C THR A 24 10.39 -35.98 25.74
N ILE A 25 10.17 -35.90 27.07
CA ILE A 25 9.12 -35.04 27.67
C ILE A 25 9.40 -33.55 27.37
N ASN A 26 10.66 -33.12 27.42
CA ASN A 26 11.05 -31.74 27.08
C ASN A 26 10.82 -31.42 25.59
N LEU A 27 11.03 -32.41 24.73
CA LEU A 27 10.92 -32.25 23.29
C LEU A 27 9.45 -32.22 22.82
N GLU A 28 8.59 -33.04 23.41
CA GLU A 28 7.14 -33.00 23.20
C GLU A 28 6.55 -31.66 23.66
N ALA A 29 6.91 -31.21 24.87
CA ALA A 29 6.52 -29.89 25.37
C ALA A 29 7.03 -28.72 24.50
N THR A 30 8.23 -28.86 23.90
CA THR A 30 8.76 -27.87 22.96
C THR A 30 7.94 -27.82 21.67
N ILE A 31 7.56 -28.99 21.12
CA ILE A 31 6.73 -29.07 19.92
C ILE A 31 5.33 -28.50 20.20
N GLU A 32 4.71 -28.83 21.34
CA GLU A 32 3.44 -28.25 21.76
C GLU A 32 3.54 -26.73 21.91
N GLY A 33 4.62 -26.22 22.48
CA GLY A 33 4.88 -24.78 22.57
C GLY A 33 5.04 -24.11 21.20
N LEU A 34 5.65 -24.78 20.21
CA LEU A 34 5.73 -24.30 18.83
C LEU A 34 4.36 -24.26 18.17
N ILE A 35 3.54 -25.30 18.36
CA ILE A 35 2.18 -25.38 17.86
C ILE A 35 1.34 -24.24 18.44
N TYR A 36 1.35 -24.06 19.76
CA TYR A 36 0.59 -23.01 20.44
C TYR A 36 0.94 -21.60 19.91
N ARG A 37 2.24 -21.31 19.73
CA ARG A 37 2.68 -20.03 19.15
C ARG A 37 2.22 -19.87 17.70
N CYS A 38 2.31 -20.92 16.90
CA CYS A 38 1.84 -20.91 15.52
C CYS A 38 0.31 -20.76 15.41
N GLU A 39 -0.46 -21.33 16.34
CA GLU A 39 -1.92 -21.17 16.42
C GLU A 39 -2.28 -19.73 16.76
N THR A 40 -1.66 -19.18 17.81
CA THR A 40 -1.85 -17.77 18.21
C THR A 40 -1.55 -16.83 17.04
N LEU A 41 -0.45 -17.10 16.33
CA LEU A 41 -0.04 -16.32 15.17
C LEU A 41 -1.02 -16.44 14.00
N GLN A 42 -1.56 -17.64 13.74
CA GLN A 42 -2.58 -17.84 12.72
C GLN A 42 -3.89 -17.12 13.07
N ASP A 43 -4.32 -17.14 14.32
CA ASP A 43 -5.55 -16.47 14.77
C ASP A 43 -5.46 -14.94 14.61
N GLU A 44 -4.29 -14.35 14.93
CA GLU A 44 -4.02 -12.95 14.64
C GLU A 44 -4.12 -12.64 13.14
N VAL A 45 -3.53 -13.46 12.28
CA VAL A 45 -3.58 -13.27 10.83
C VAL A 45 -4.99 -13.43 10.28
N GLU A 46 -5.78 -14.40 10.76
CA GLU A 46 -7.18 -14.56 10.35
C GLU A 46 -8.04 -13.36 10.79
N THR A 47 -7.80 -12.81 11.98
CA THR A 47 -8.45 -11.58 12.45
C THR A 47 -8.13 -10.40 11.52
N TYR A 48 -6.87 -10.22 11.16
CA TYR A 48 -6.46 -9.23 10.18
C TYR A 48 -7.10 -9.45 8.81
N VAL A 49 -7.10 -10.68 8.29
CA VAL A 49 -7.70 -11.03 6.99
C VAL A 49 -9.19 -10.73 6.97
N ALA A 50 -9.92 -11.06 8.04
CA ALA A 50 -11.34 -10.74 8.15
C ALA A 50 -11.59 -9.23 8.09
N ALA A 51 -10.77 -8.45 8.81
CA ALA A 51 -10.85 -6.98 8.78
C ALA A 51 -10.51 -6.41 7.39
N VAL A 52 -9.51 -6.97 6.70
CA VAL A 52 -9.16 -6.60 5.32
C VAL A 52 -10.31 -6.88 4.36
N ILE A 53 -10.95 -8.06 4.45
CA ILE A 53 -12.09 -8.42 3.58
C ILE A 53 -13.25 -7.45 3.81
N ALA A 54 -13.59 -7.18 5.08
CA ALA A 54 -14.64 -6.23 5.42
C ALA A 54 -14.35 -4.84 4.86
N LYS A 55 -13.11 -4.35 5.03
CA LYS A 55 -12.72 -3.01 4.55
C LYS A 55 -12.64 -2.93 3.03
N GLN A 56 -12.12 -3.96 2.36
CA GLN A 56 -12.04 -4.00 0.89
C GLN A 56 -13.43 -4.01 0.24
N LYS A 57 -14.40 -4.68 0.85
CA LYS A 57 -15.79 -4.63 0.41
C LYS A 57 -16.30 -3.18 0.42
N GLN A 58 -16.03 -2.46 1.52
CA GLN A 58 -16.44 -1.06 1.71
C GLN A 58 -15.66 -0.02 0.90
N THR A 59 -14.45 -0.31 0.40
CA THR A 59 -13.62 0.72 -0.27
C THR A 59 -13.33 0.40 -1.74
N ARG A 60 -13.80 -0.75 -2.27
CA ARG A 60 -13.53 -1.24 -3.64
C ARG A 60 -12.11 -0.87 -4.11
N VAL A 61 -11.13 -1.22 -3.28
CA VAL A 61 -9.73 -0.74 -3.37
C VAL A 61 -9.11 -1.14 -4.71
N ARG A 62 -8.46 -0.16 -5.38
CA ARG A 62 -7.84 -0.32 -6.70
C ARG A 62 -6.83 -1.47 -6.78
N HIS A 63 -6.04 -1.65 -5.72
CA HIS A 63 -5.10 -2.74 -5.56
C HIS A 63 -5.50 -3.50 -4.30
N PRO A 64 -6.21 -4.63 -4.43
CA PRO A 64 -6.60 -5.40 -3.26
C PRO A 64 -5.35 -5.87 -2.53
N VAL A 65 -5.42 -5.82 -1.21
CA VAL A 65 -4.37 -6.33 -0.32
C VAL A 65 -4.14 -7.82 -0.61
N GLU A 66 -2.89 -8.16 -0.91
CA GLU A 66 -2.45 -9.51 -1.25
C GLU A 66 -2.06 -10.28 0.02
N TYR A 67 -3.06 -10.73 0.79
CA TYR A 67 -2.85 -11.48 2.04
C TYR A 67 -2.80 -13.01 1.86
N ARG A 68 -3.11 -13.53 0.65
CA ARG A 68 -3.27 -14.98 0.41
C ARG A 68 -1.97 -15.76 0.65
N ASN A 69 -0.83 -15.22 0.23
CA ASN A 69 0.47 -15.88 0.43
C ASN A 69 0.76 -16.02 1.93
N LEU A 70 0.61 -14.94 2.70
CA LEU A 70 0.79 -14.94 4.16
C LEU A 70 -0.11 -15.98 4.83
N ARG A 71 -1.42 -15.95 4.53
CA ARG A 71 -2.41 -16.87 5.09
C ARG A 71 -2.06 -18.33 4.81
N ASN A 72 -1.67 -18.64 3.57
CA ASN A 72 -1.31 -20.00 3.17
C ASN A 72 0.00 -20.46 3.82
N ASP A 73 1.01 -19.58 3.90
CA ASP A 73 2.29 -19.89 4.52
C ASP A 73 2.12 -20.29 6.00
N PHE A 74 1.31 -19.53 6.75
CA PHE A 74 1.09 -19.78 8.18
C PHE A 74 0.25 -21.04 8.40
N LYS A 75 -0.78 -21.25 7.56
CA LYS A 75 -1.59 -22.47 7.58
C LYS A 75 -0.76 -23.72 7.26
N ASN A 76 0.14 -23.63 6.29
CA ASN A 76 1.01 -24.74 5.91
C ASN A 76 2.02 -25.06 7.01
N GLU A 77 2.59 -24.04 7.66
CA GLU A 77 3.49 -24.22 8.80
C GLU A 77 2.76 -24.88 9.99
N LEU A 78 1.55 -24.43 10.32
CA LEU A 78 0.78 -25.07 11.39
C LEU A 78 0.46 -26.53 11.06
N ALA A 79 0.07 -26.82 9.81
CA ALA A 79 -0.20 -28.18 9.37
C ALA A 79 1.07 -29.06 9.45
N PHE A 80 2.23 -28.50 9.13
CA PHE A 80 3.52 -29.18 9.27
C PHE A 80 3.83 -29.48 10.74
N LEU A 81 3.72 -28.52 11.64
CA LEU A 81 3.97 -28.71 13.08
C LEU A 81 2.99 -29.71 13.70
N LYS A 82 1.70 -29.65 13.35
CA LYS A 82 0.69 -30.64 13.81
C LYS A 82 0.97 -32.05 13.31
N LYS A 83 1.45 -32.20 12.06
CA LYS A 83 1.83 -33.51 11.52
C LYS A 83 3.02 -34.11 12.28
N ILE A 84 3.96 -33.27 12.72
CA ILE A 84 5.12 -33.71 13.51
C ILE A 84 4.68 -34.20 14.89
N SER A 85 3.82 -33.44 15.58
CA SER A 85 3.26 -33.85 16.89
C SER A 85 2.43 -35.14 16.80
N GLY A 86 1.67 -35.34 15.73
CA GLY A 86 0.88 -36.57 15.52
C GLY A 86 1.68 -37.80 15.06
N SER A 87 2.99 -37.69 14.85
CA SER A 87 3.84 -38.78 14.39
C SER A 87 4.72 -39.29 15.54
N ASN A 88 4.74 -40.59 15.82
CA ASN A 88 5.76 -41.20 16.70
C ASN A 88 7.12 -41.11 15.99
N MET A 89 7.86 -40.02 16.21
CA MET A 89 9.15 -39.75 15.58
C MET A 89 10.32 -40.01 16.53
N ASP A 90 11.45 -40.40 15.93
CA ASP A 90 12.73 -40.53 16.63
C ASP A 90 13.27 -39.16 17.08
N GLU A 91 14.01 -39.12 18.18
CA GLU A 91 14.41 -37.88 18.86
C GLU A 91 15.29 -36.99 17.96
N GLU A 92 16.21 -37.58 17.20
CA GLU A 92 17.06 -36.88 16.24
C GLU A 92 16.26 -36.25 15.09
N LYS A 93 15.22 -36.96 14.61
CA LYS A 93 14.34 -36.44 13.56
C LYS A 93 13.53 -35.27 14.11
N ALA A 94 13.01 -35.38 15.32
CA ALA A 94 12.22 -34.33 15.95
C ALA A 94 13.05 -33.05 16.20
N ARG A 95 14.32 -33.18 16.62
CA ARG A 95 15.27 -32.04 16.69
C ARG A 95 15.51 -31.41 15.32
N HIS A 96 15.73 -32.22 14.28
CA HIS A 96 15.89 -31.72 12.91
C HIS A 96 14.64 -30.96 12.44
N PHE A 97 13.44 -31.43 12.80
CA PHE A 97 12.19 -30.76 12.46
C PHE A 97 12.04 -29.39 13.14
N ILE A 98 12.36 -29.31 14.43
CA ILE A 98 12.36 -28.04 15.18
C ILE A 98 13.29 -27.03 14.52
N VAL A 99 14.50 -27.45 14.12
CA VAL A 99 15.47 -26.58 13.44
C VAL A 99 15.00 -26.19 12.03
N SER A 100 14.24 -27.06 11.35
CA SER A 100 13.70 -26.80 10.01
C SER A 100 12.43 -25.96 9.97
N SER A 101 11.81 -25.69 11.13
CA SER A 101 10.59 -24.88 11.21
C SER A 101 10.87 -23.43 10.80
N ASN A 102 9.97 -22.87 9.99
CA ASN A 102 10.03 -21.46 9.58
C ASN A 102 9.31 -20.54 10.57
N LEU A 103 8.82 -21.06 11.70
CA LEU A 103 8.03 -20.28 12.67
C LEU A 103 8.76 -19.02 13.13
N LEU A 104 10.06 -19.11 13.42
CA LEU A 104 10.86 -17.94 13.82
C LEU A 104 10.82 -16.83 12.76
N TYR A 105 10.86 -17.21 11.48
CA TYR A 105 10.74 -16.26 10.37
C TYR A 105 9.34 -15.67 10.30
N TYR A 106 8.28 -16.47 10.46
CA TYR A 106 6.90 -15.97 10.43
C TYR A 106 6.56 -15.07 11.62
N GLU A 107 7.07 -15.36 12.82
CA GLU A 107 6.97 -14.48 13.99
C GLU A 107 7.67 -13.14 13.75
N ALA A 108 8.89 -13.17 13.19
CA ALA A 108 9.63 -11.98 12.81
C ALA A 108 8.89 -11.15 11.74
N LEU A 109 8.37 -11.83 10.70
CA LEU A 109 7.62 -11.23 9.61
C LEU A 109 6.37 -10.52 10.14
N TRP A 110 5.54 -11.22 10.92
CA TRP A 110 4.32 -10.66 11.45
C TRP A 110 4.58 -9.55 12.48
N GLY A 111 5.59 -9.72 13.34
CA GLY A 111 6.03 -8.67 14.24
C GLY A 111 6.43 -7.39 13.50
N ALA A 112 7.15 -7.51 12.38
CA ALA A 112 7.51 -6.36 11.54
C ALA A 112 6.29 -5.74 10.85
N ALA A 113 5.35 -6.56 10.40
CA ALA A 113 4.09 -6.09 9.82
C ALA A 113 3.25 -5.29 10.84
N LYS A 114 3.14 -5.77 12.08
CA LYS A 114 2.44 -5.08 13.18
C LYS A 114 3.06 -3.73 13.58
N ARG A 115 4.32 -3.47 13.21
CA ARG A 115 5.03 -2.19 13.41
C ARG A 115 5.02 -1.29 12.17
N SER A 116 4.17 -1.62 11.19
CA SER A 116 4.02 -0.88 9.94
C SER A 116 2.57 -0.41 9.81
N SER A 117 2.26 0.33 8.74
CA SER A 117 0.91 0.80 8.44
C SER A 117 0.54 0.49 6.99
N GLY A 118 -0.76 0.46 6.68
CA GLY A 118 -1.25 0.34 5.31
C GLY A 118 -0.69 -0.87 4.55
N LEU A 119 -0.76 -2.06 5.14
CA LEU A 119 -0.22 -3.31 4.60
C LEU A 119 -0.91 -3.66 3.27
N GLN A 120 -0.12 -3.80 2.21
CA GLN A 120 -0.61 -4.02 0.85
C GLN A 120 -0.31 -5.41 0.32
N ALA A 121 0.87 -5.97 0.58
CA ALA A 121 1.24 -7.29 0.08
C ALA A 121 2.30 -7.96 0.94
N PHE A 122 2.36 -9.29 0.85
CA PHE A 122 3.38 -10.10 1.51
C PHE A 122 4.12 -10.97 0.49
N ARG A 123 5.43 -11.09 0.66
CA ARG A 123 6.32 -11.89 -0.19
C ARG A 123 6.14 -11.59 -1.68
N LYS A 124 6.19 -10.30 -2.03
CA LYS A 124 5.96 -9.82 -3.39
C LYS A 124 7.29 -9.64 -4.13
N TYR A 125 7.36 -10.18 -5.33
CA TYR A 125 8.49 -9.96 -6.23
C TYR A 125 8.26 -8.72 -7.09
N PHE A 126 9.25 -7.84 -7.10
CA PHE A 126 9.32 -6.70 -8.00
C PHE A 126 10.35 -6.99 -9.08
N TYR A 127 10.01 -6.63 -10.32
CA TYR A 127 10.82 -6.94 -11.49
C TYR A 127 11.29 -5.65 -12.15
N TRP A 128 12.48 -5.67 -12.72
CA TRP A 128 12.99 -4.59 -13.56
C TRP A 128 13.81 -5.14 -14.71
N ALA A 129 14.04 -4.28 -15.72
CA ALA A 129 14.93 -4.60 -16.82
C ALA A 129 16.35 -4.13 -16.48
N THR A 130 17.34 -5.01 -16.64
CA THR A 130 18.75 -4.64 -16.58
C THR A 130 19.05 -3.72 -17.78
N ARG A 131 19.55 -2.51 -17.54
CA ARG A 131 19.98 -1.61 -18.63
C ARG A 131 21.11 -2.33 -19.40
N GLY A 132 20.95 -2.47 -20.71
CA GLY A 132 22.01 -3.02 -21.60
C GLY A 132 21.61 -4.21 -22.48
N ARG A 133 20.50 -4.90 -22.21
CA ARG A 133 20.00 -5.95 -23.13
C ARG A 133 18.94 -5.37 -24.07
N ASN A 134 19.35 -5.03 -25.29
CA ASN A 134 18.48 -4.67 -26.41
C ASN A 134 17.24 -5.58 -26.46
N THR A 135 16.09 -5.05 -26.03
CA THR A 135 14.79 -5.72 -26.18
C THR A 135 14.33 -5.56 -27.62
N THR A 136 14.99 -6.25 -28.55
CA THR A 136 14.36 -6.56 -29.83
C THR A 136 13.18 -7.47 -29.52
N LYS A 137 11.96 -6.96 -29.79
CA LYS A 137 10.69 -7.66 -29.65
C LYS A 137 10.72 -8.97 -30.47
N LYS A 138 11.14 -10.09 -29.87
CA LYS A 138 10.81 -11.42 -30.38
C LYS A 138 9.64 -11.98 -29.57
N LYS A 139 8.51 -12.12 -30.26
CA LYS A 139 7.33 -12.86 -29.79
C LYS A 139 7.73 -14.30 -29.49
N GLY A 140 7.40 -14.77 -28.28
CA GLY A 140 7.36 -16.18 -27.92
C GLY A 140 8.63 -16.69 -27.24
N GLY A 141 8.55 -16.92 -25.93
CA GLY A 141 9.58 -17.60 -25.14
C GLY A 141 9.84 -16.90 -23.81
N ALA A 142 9.92 -17.68 -22.73
CA ALA A 142 9.92 -17.28 -21.34
C ALA A 142 10.89 -16.14 -20.95
N SER A 143 10.55 -15.48 -19.83
CA SER A 143 11.18 -14.34 -19.14
C SER A 143 12.67 -14.50 -18.76
N LYS A 144 13.55 -14.81 -19.72
CA LYS A 144 15.00 -14.79 -19.51
C LYS A 144 15.53 -13.37 -19.74
N GLY A 145 15.47 -12.52 -18.72
CA GLY A 145 16.09 -11.19 -18.77
C GLY A 145 15.49 -10.14 -17.84
N LYS A 146 14.62 -10.51 -16.89
CA LYS A 146 14.13 -9.58 -15.87
C LYS A 146 14.72 -9.96 -14.52
N THR A 147 15.55 -9.10 -13.96
CA THR A 147 16.00 -9.22 -12.58
C THR A 147 14.81 -9.01 -11.65
N ASN A 148 14.82 -9.68 -10.51
CA ASN A 148 13.76 -9.61 -9.52
C ASN A 148 14.31 -9.43 -8.10
N ALA A 149 13.52 -8.80 -7.24
CA ALA A 149 13.82 -8.60 -5.84
C ALA A 149 12.57 -8.93 -5.03
N LEU A 150 12.75 -9.59 -3.89
CA LEU A 150 11.68 -9.96 -2.99
C LEU A 150 11.53 -8.92 -1.89
N ALA A 151 10.34 -8.34 -1.78
CA ALA A 151 9.90 -7.63 -0.58
C ALA A 151 9.03 -8.57 0.26
N ASP A 152 9.40 -8.76 1.53
CA ASP A 152 8.63 -9.63 2.42
C ASP A 152 7.32 -8.98 2.85
N ILE A 153 7.35 -7.66 3.04
CA ILE A 153 6.17 -6.84 3.36
C ILE A 153 6.21 -5.60 2.48
N VAL A 154 5.06 -5.28 1.89
CA VAL A 154 4.80 -4.00 1.21
C VAL A 154 3.81 -3.23 2.07
N ALA A 155 4.27 -2.12 2.64
CA ALA A 155 3.55 -1.26 3.58
C ALA A 155 3.39 0.16 3.01
N ASP A 156 2.70 1.02 3.75
CA ASP A 156 2.40 2.41 3.37
C ASP A 156 1.80 2.52 1.96
N GLU A 157 0.85 1.64 1.65
CA GLU A 157 0.22 1.54 0.32
C GLU A 157 1.20 1.36 -0.85
N GLY A 158 2.37 0.76 -0.60
CA GLY A 158 3.41 0.54 -1.59
C GLY A 158 4.61 1.47 -1.45
N GLY A 159 4.50 2.53 -0.65
CA GLY A 159 5.56 3.50 -0.40
C GLY A 159 6.71 2.96 0.44
N GLU A 160 6.56 1.81 1.10
CA GLU A 160 7.60 1.18 1.91
C GLU A 160 7.71 -0.33 1.67
N TRP A 161 8.93 -0.81 1.46
CA TRP A 161 9.24 -2.23 1.24
C TRP A 161 10.16 -2.74 2.34
N LEU A 162 9.76 -3.81 3.01
CA LEU A 162 10.53 -4.42 4.08
C LEU A 162 11.14 -5.75 3.64
N ARG A 163 12.40 -5.97 4.02
CA ARG A 163 13.05 -7.28 4.01
C ARG A 163 13.30 -7.72 5.45
N VAL A 164 12.73 -8.85 5.84
CA VAL A 164 12.86 -9.43 7.17
C VAL A 164 13.84 -10.59 7.11
N SER A 165 14.84 -10.58 8.00
CA SER A 165 15.84 -11.62 8.10
C SER A 165 15.97 -12.16 9.52
N THR A 166 16.04 -13.48 9.62
CA THR A 166 16.33 -14.25 10.84
C THR A 166 17.71 -14.90 10.77
N LEU A 167 18.60 -14.41 9.89
CA LEU A 167 19.99 -14.84 9.83
C LEU A 167 20.70 -14.55 11.16
N SER A 168 21.42 -15.55 11.68
CA SER A 168 22.22 -15.39 12.89
C SER A 168 23.58 -14.75 12.60
N GLU A 169 24.15 -14.06 13.59
CA GLU A 169 25.51 -13.50 13.53
C GLU A 169 26.55 -14.56 13.14
N LYS A 170 26.48 -15.77 13.73
CA LYS A 170 27.37 -16.89 13.40
C LYS A 170 27.31 -17.28 11.93
N ARG A 171 26.09 -17.33 11.37
CA ARG A 171 25.89 -17.67 9.96
C ARG A 171 26.47 -16.60 9.05
N LEU A 172 26.24 -15.33 9.39
CA LEU A 172 26.76 -14.20 8.63
C LEU A 172 28.29 -14.16 8.62
N LEU A 173 28.92 -14.42 9.76
CA LEU A 173 30.39 -14.52 9.87
C LEU A 173 30.96 -15.70 9.07
N PHE A 174 30.24 -16.81 9.01
CA PHE A 174 30.64 -17.95 8.17
C PHE A 174 30.54 -17.62 6.67
N ASP A 175 29.47 -16.94 6.26
CA ASP A 175 29.31 -16.51 4.87
C ASP A 175 30.40 -15.48 4.48
N LEU A 176 30.77 -14.58 5.40
CA LEU A 176 31.95 -13.71 5.26
C LEU A 176 33.26 -14.51 5.14
N ALA A 177 33.45 -15.54 5.96
CA ALA A 177 34.62 -16.41 5.91
C ALA A 177 34.78 -17.11 4.56
N LYS A 178 33.66 -17.54 3.98
CA LYS A 178 33.64 -18.22 2.69
C LYS A 178 34.08 -17.31 1.53
N LEU A 179 33.80 -16.01 1.63
CA LEU A 179 34.19 -15.02 0.62
C LEU A 179 35.65 -14.55 0.78
N GLY A 180 36.37 -15.06 1.80
CA GLY A 180 37.70 -14.57 2.15
C GLY A 180 37.60 -13.23 2.89
N TRP A 181 38.15 -13.13 4.09
CA TRP A 181 38.10 -11.93 4.95
C TRP A 181 38.83 -10.69 4.37
N MET A 182 39.13 -10.66 3.06
CA MET A 182 39.98 -9.68 2.38
C MET A 182 39.19 -8.58 1.67
N ASN A 183 37.98 -8.24 2.13
CA ASN A 183 37.29 -7.06 1.59
C ASN A 183 37.70 -5.75 2.30
N ASP A 184 38.75 -5.82 3.13
CA ASP A 184 39.52 -4.68 3.63
C ASP A 184 40.86 -4.67 2.89
N SER A 185 40.93 -3.99 1.74
CA SER A 185 42.19 -3.43 1.22
C SER A 185 41.87 -2.29 0.27
N ASP A 186 42.07 -1.06 0.75
CA ASP A 186 42.52 0.05 -0.07
C ASP A 186 43.61 -0.44 -1.02
N SER A 187 43.33 -0.50 -2.32
CA SER A 187 44.36 -0.62 -3.35
C SER A 187 44.18 0.54 -4.31
N ASP A 188 44.72 1.68 -3.88
CA ASP A 188 45.10 2.80 -4.72
C ASP A 188 46.19 2.29 -5.66
N ASP A 189 45.88 2.09 -6.95
CA ASP A 189 46.88 2.01 -8.01
C ASP A 189 46.29 2.56 -9.31
N ASP A 190 46.80 3.74 -9.68
CA ASP A 190 46.60 4.45 -10.92
C ASP A 190 46.77 3.56 -12.16
N MET A 191 45.70 3.36 -12.94
CA MET A 191 45.79 3.01 -14.36
C MET A 191 44.75 3.80 -15.16
N PRO A 192 45.14 4.83 -15.93
CA PRO A 192 44.24 5.43 -16.88
C PRO A 192 44.13 4.50 -18.10
N ASP A 193 42.93 4.42 -18.64
CA ASP A 193 42.60 3.84 -19.96
C ASP A 193 42.22 2.34 -19.99
N ALA A 194 41.12 2.00 -19.31
CA ALA A 194 40.29 0.86 -19.66
C ALA A 194 38.86 1.31 -19.95
N ARG A 195 38.34 0.82 -21.07
CA ARG A 195 37.09 1.21 -21.73
C ARG A 195 35.87 0.94 -20.84
N LEU A 196 34.90 1.86 -20.87
CA LEU A 196 33.55 1.79 -20.28
C LEU A 196 32.84 0.46 -20.62
N GLY A 197 33.15 -0.60 -19.86
CA GLY A 197 32.33 -1.79 -19.68
C GLY A 197 31.45 -1.59 -18.44
N SER A 198 30.30 -2.25 -18.39
CA SER A 198 29.31 -2.10 -17.32
C SER A 198 29.87 -2.52 -15.95
N GLU A 199 30.28 -1.54 -15.14
CA GLU A 199 30.80 -1.69 -13.77
C GLU A 199 29.78 -2.24 -12.75
N ASP A 200 28.52 -2.46 -13.13
CA ASP A 200 27.43 -2.76 -12.19
C ASP A 200 27.24 -4.26 -11.85
N ASP A 201 27.82 -5.18 -12.63
CA ASP A 201 27.57 -6.63 -12.51
C ASP A 201 28.76 -7.45 -11.95
N GLU A 202 30.01 -6.98 -12.05
CA GLU A 202 31.20 -7.72 -11.56
C GLU A 202 31.40 -7.58 -10.03
N ASP A 203 30.90 -6.50 -9.42
CA ASP A 203 31.04 -6.20 -7.98
C ASP A 203 30.07 -6.98 -7.06
N ASP A 204 29.09 -7.69 -7.62
CA ASP A 204 28.04 -8.41 -6.86
C ASP A 204 28.40 -9.89 -6.58
N GLU A 205 29.46 -10.45 -7.18
CA GLU A 205 29.87 -11.84 -6.97
C GLU A 205 30.62 -12.08 -5.65
N ASP A 206 31.36 -11.07 -5.14
CA ASP A 206 32.18 -11.18 -3.93
C ASP A 206 31.49 -10.68 -2.65
N GLN A 207 30.15 -10.69 -2.63
CA GLN A 207 29.36 -10.11 -1.54
C GLN A 207 28.43 -11.09 -0.86
N VAL A 208 28.19 -10.82 0.42
CA VAL A 208 27.24 -11.59 1.22
C VAL A 208 25.84 -11.40 0.65
N ASP A 209 25.08 -12.50 0.56
CA ASP A 209 23.72 -12.53 -0.02
C ASP A 209 22.80 -11.40 0.51
N ILE A 210 22.94 -11.02 1.78
CA ILE A 210 22.11 -9.96 2.38
C ILE A 210 22.39 -8.57 1.77
N VAL A 211 23.64 -8.28 1.43
CA VAL A 211 24.04 -7.01 0.78
C VAL A 211 23.57 -7.02 -0.68
N LYS A 212 23.73 -8.15 -1.37
CA LYS A 212 23.21 -8.34 -2.72
C LYS A 212 21.69 -8.11 -2.77
N ASN A 213 20.94 -8.71 -1.85
CA ASN A 213 19.50 -8.48 -1.70
C ASN A 213 19.17 -6.99 -1.46
N ALA A 214 19.98 -6.27 -0.68
CA ALA A 214 19.77 -4.83 -0.45
C ALA A 214 19.94 -4.01 -1.73
N ARG A 215 20.98 -4.29 -2.51
CA ARG A 215 21.21 -3.63 -3.80
C ARG A 215 20.13 -3.94 -4.82
N GLU A 216 19.77 -5.22 -4.95
CA GLU A 216 18.69 -5.66 -5.83
C GLU A 216 17.36 -5.00 -5.45
N LEU A 217 17.03 -4.94 -4.15
CA LEU A 217 15.80 -4.31 -3.67
C LEU A 217 15.83 -2.78 -3.86
N ALA A 218 16.97 -2.12 -3.67
CA ALA A 218 17.15 -0.70 -3.95
C ALA A 218 17.02 -0.39 -5.46
N ARG A 219 17.64 -1.21 -6.33
CA ARG A 219 17.49 -1.12 -7.80
C ARG A 219 16.03 -1.33 -8.21
N ALA A 220 15.36 -2.32 -7.61
CA ALA A 220 13.94 -2.59 -7.83
C ALA A 220 13.04 -1.43 -7.40
N ALA A 221 13.30 -0.82 -6.23
CA ALA A 221 12.55 0.31 -5.71
C ALA A 221 12.69 1.54 -6.63
N LYS A 222 13.91 1.83 -7.10
CA LYS A 222 14.16 2.89 -8.08
C LYS A 222 13.45 2.65 -9.42
N ALA A 223 13.33 1.39 -9.84
CA ALA A 223 12.67 1.03 -11.09
C ALA A 223 11.14 0.94 -10.99
N ASN A 224 10.58 0.90 -9.78
CA ASN A 224 9.14 0.81 -9.52
C ASN A 224 8.68 1.93 -8.59
N PRO A 225 8.73 3.20 -9.04
CA PRO A 225 8.29 4.32 -8.24
C PRO A 225 6.78 4.23 -7.94
N ILE A 226 6.40 4.69 -6.75
CA ILE A 226 5.04 4.78 -6.26
C ILE A 226 4.77 6.25 -5.95
N ARG A 227 3.74 6.83 -6.58
CA ARG A 227 3.39 8.25 -6.47
C ARG A 227 4.57 9.20 -6.75
N GLY A 228 5.36 8.86 -7.77
CA GLY A 228 6.50 9.65 -8.23
C GLY A 228 7.79 9.46 -7.44
N ARG A 229 7.83 8.59 -6.42
CA ARG A 229 9.06 8.35 -5.63
C ARG A 229 9.40 6.87 -5.54
N PRO A 230 10.70 6.51 -5.51
CA PRO A 230 11.11 5.16 -5.16
C PRO A 230 10.61 4.80 -3.75
N PRO A 231 10.05 3.59 -3.54
CA PRO A 231 9.67 3.12 -2.21
C PRO A 231 10.85 3.10 -1.24
N LYS A 232 10.59 3.43 0.02
CA LYS A 232 11.61 3.35 1.09
C LYS A 232 11.91 1.89 1.39
N VAL A 233 13.18 1.51 1.37
CA VAL A 233 13.62 0.14 1.67
C VAL A 233 14.04 0.04 3.13
N ARG A 234 13.46 -0.92 3.86
CA ARG A 234 13.74 -1.18 5.27
C ARG A 234 14.16 -2.63 5.51
N PHE A 235 15.28 -2.83 6.19
CA PHE A 235 15.75 -4.15 6.62
C PHE A 235 15.48 -4.35 8.12
N VAL A 236 14.90 -5.50 8.47
CA VAL A 236 14.62 -5.89 9.85
C VAL A 236 15.40 -7.16 10.16
N LEU A 237 16.48 -7.03 10.93
CA LEU A 237 17.44 -8.08 11.25
C LEU A 237 17.25 -8.54 12.69
N THR A 238 16.38 -9.52 12.88
CA THR A 238 15.89 -9.91 14.22
C THR A 238 16.91 -10.64 15.10
N ARG A 239 18.02 -11.11 14.52
CA ARG A 239 19.03 -11.94 15.21
C ARG A 239 20.45 -11.41 15.04
N ILE A 240 20.57 -10.15 14.66
CA ILE A 240 21.85 -9.44 14.50
C ILE A 240 21.82 -8.24 15.45
N THR A 241 22.87 -8.07 16.25
CA THR A 241 23.02 -6.94 17.18
C THR A 241 24.05 -5.96 16.61
N ALA A 242 23.67 -4.70 16.44
CA ALA A 242 24.60 -3.66 15.99
C ALA A 242 25.65 -3.36 17.08
N GLY A 243 26.88 -3.03 16.67
CA GLY A 243 27.97 -2.62 17.56
C GLY A 243 28.68 -3.75 18.31
N LYS A 244 28.32 -5.01 18.03
CA LYS A 244 28.91 -6.18 18.70
C LYS A 244 30.22 -6.64 18.04
N THR A 245 30.30 -6.57 16.71
CA THR A 245 31.39 -7.14 15.93
C THR A 245 31.61 -6.26 14.70
N LYS A 246 32.84 -5.76 14.53
CA LYS A 246 33.18 -4.78 13.48
C LYS A 246 32.86 -5.28 12.07
N GLU A 247 33.10 -6.56 11.83
CA GLU A 247 32.86 -7.21 10.54
C GLU A 247 31.36 -7.22 10.18
N ILE A 248 30.49 -7.39 11.18
CA ILE A 248 29.03 -7.32 11.00
C ILE A 248 28.61 -5.87 10.78
N ASP A 249 29.18 -4.92 11.54
CA ASP A 249 28.87 -3.50 11.38
C ASP A 249 29.26 -2.99 9.98
N ASN A 250 30.39 -3.43 9.44
CA ASN A 250 30.79 -3.14 8.05
C ASN A 250 29.74 -3.64 7.02
N ILE A 251 29.12 -4.80 7.26
CA ILE A 251 28.00 -5.28 6.42
C ILE A 251 26.78 -4.38 6.56
N LEU A 252 26.42 -4.01 7.80
CA LEU A 252 25.27 -3.13 8.06
C LEU A 252 25.46 -1.79 7.35
N ASP A 253 26.67 -1.26 7.35
CA ASP A 253 27.02 -0.02 6.66
C ASP A 253 26.96 -0.18 5.14
N LYS A 254 27.40 -1.32 4.58
CA LYS A 254 27.19 -1.64 3.15
C LYS A 254 25.70 -1.69 2.78
N ILE A 255 24.83 -2.23 3.64
CA ILE A 255 23.38 -2.20 3.43
C ILE A 255 22.85 -0.76 3.49
N ARG A 256 23.27 0.02 4.49
CA ARG A 256 22.86 1.44 4.64
C ARG A 256 23.30 2.31 3.47
N ALA A 257 24.49 2.04 2.91
CA ALA A 257 25.01 2.73 1.73
C ALA A 257 24.11 2.59 0.49
N THR A 258 23.25 1.57 0.42
CA THR A 258 22.25 1.44 -0.65
C THR A 258 21.08 2.43 -0.53
N GLY A 259 21.00 3.18 0.58
CA GLY A 259 19.88 4.04 0.95
C GLY A 259 18.81 3.34 1.81
N ALA A 260 19.02 2.07 2.17
CA ALA A 260 18.11 1.32 3.01
C ALA A 260 18.26 1.68 4.50
N THR A 261 17.13 1.70 5.22
CA THR A 261 17.14 1.83 6.69
C THR A 261 17.26 0.45 7.31
N VAL A 262 18.12 0.27 8.32
CA VAL A 262 18.39 -1.04 8.94
C VAL A 262 18.05 -1.01 10.43
N TYR A 263 17.22 -1.96 10.88
CA TYR A 263 16.86 -2.18 12.28
C TYR A 263 17.44 -3.52 12.75
N CYS A 264 18.25 -3.48 13.80
CA CYS A 264 18.86 -4.67 14.40
C CYS A 264 18.08 -5.12 15.65
N ALA A 265 18.41 -6.29 16.21
CA ALA A 265 17.71 -6.89 17.34
C ALA A 265 17.58 -5.96 18.55
N ASN A 266 18.60 -5.14 18.81
CA ASN A 266 18.65 -4.15 19.88
C ASN A 266 17.79 -2.89 19.61
N ASP A 267 17.41 -2.64 18.36
CA ASP A 267 16.60 -1.48 17.95
C ASP A 267 15.12 -1.85 17.74
N ILE A 268 14.78 -3.13 17.78
CA ILE A 268 13.43 -3.63 17.50
C ILE A 268 12.64 -3.69 18.81
N PRO A 269 11.62 -2.82 19.00
CA PRO A 269 10.77 -2.91 20.17
C PRO A 269 9.91 -4.18 20.13
N PRO A 270 9.40 -4.63 21.29
CA PRO A 270 8.44 -5.73 21.37
C PRO A 270 7.28 -5.54 20.40
N ALA A 271 6.82 -6.63 19.79
CA ALA A 271 5.70 -6.57 18.85
C ALA A 271 4.42 -6.11 19.58
N PRO A 272 3.71 -5.08 19.06
CA PRO A 272 2.49 -4.61 19.71
C PRO A 272 1.36 -5.65 19.57
N PRO A 273 0.37 -5.63 20.49
CA PRO A 273 -0.85 -6.44 20.35
C PRO A 273 -1.63 -6.06 19.09
N LEU A 274 -2.15 -7.05 18.35
CA LEU A 274 -2.85 -6.81 17.09
C LEU A 274 -4.01 -5.81 17.25
N GLU A 275 -4.82 -5.95 18.30
CA GLU A 275 -5.99 -5.10 18.55
C GLU A 275 -5.65 -3.61 18.59
N SER A 276 -4.46 -3.26 19.11
CA SER A 276 -4.01 -1.88 19.24
C SER A 276 -3.58 -1.25 17.91
N VAL A 277 -3.13 -2.06 16.95
CA VAL A 277 -2.56 -1.58 15.67
C VAL A 277 -3.42 -1.91 14.45
N LEU A 278 -4.40 -2.81 14.59
CA LEU A 278 -5.24 -3.29 13.50
C LEU A 278 -5.83 -2.16 12.63
N PRO A 279 -6.35 -1.04 13.19
CA PRO A 279 -6.89 0.04 12.38
C PRO A 279 -5.85 0.67 11.42
N ASP A 280 -4.59 0.75 11.85
CA ASP A 280 -3.49 1.37 11.11
C ASP A 280 -2.83 0.40 10.12
N LEU A 281 -2.92 -0.92 10.37
CA LEU A 281 -2.50 -1.95 9.42
C LEU A 281 -3.35 -1.93 8.15
N LEU A 282 -4.63 -1.57 8.27
CA LEU A 282 -5.57 -1.56 7.16
C LEU A 282 -5.40 -0.32 6.30
N ILE A 283 -5.32 -0.50 4.98
CA ILE A 283 -5.29 0.63 4.03
C ILE A 283 -6.51 1.52 4.25
N ASP A 284 -6.26 2.81 4.55
CA ASP A 284 -7.29 3.79 4.84
C ASP A 284 -6.99 5.16 4.23
N ARG A 285 -7.41 5.35 2.99
CA ARG A 285 -7.21 6.63 2.30
C ARG A 285 -8.04 7.77 2.87
N SER A 286 -8.99 7.48 3.76
CA SER A 286 -9.78 8.52 4.44
C SER A 286 -9.03 9.19 5.59
N ARG A 287 -7.98 8.56 6.13
CA ARG A 287 -7.19 9.11 7.25
C ARG A 287 -6.24 10.24 6.84
N ALA A 288 -5.97 10.38 5.55
CA ALA A 288 -5.05 11.39 5.00
C ALA A 288 -5.79 12.49 4.22
N LEU A 289 -7.10 12.66 4.43
CA LEU A 289 -7.84 13.74 3.80
C LEU A 289 -7.35 15.09 4.35
N SER A 290 -7.34 16.11 3.49
CA SER A 290 -6.98 17.46 3.86
C SER A 290 -8.15 18.15 4.54
N ASP A 291 -7.87 19.15 5.38
CA ASP A 291 -8.90 19.91 6.11
C ASP A 291 -10.00 20.46 5.19
N THR A 292 -9.66 20.87 3.97
CA THR A 292 -10.61 21.26 2.92
C THR A 292 -10.49 20.31 1.74
N LEU A 293 -11.62 19.90 1.16
CA LEU A 293 -11.66 18.94 0.04
C LEU A 293 -11.89 19.65 -1.28
N ASN A 294 -11.12 19.26 -2.31
CA ASN A 294 -11.35 19.68 -3.69
C ASN A 294 -12.25 18.64 -4.38
N ILE A 295 -13.40 19.05 -4.89
CA ILE A 295 -14.42 18.15 -5.44
C ILE A 295 -14.37 18.17 -6.96
N ASP A 296 -14.05 17.02 -7.57
CA ASP A 296 -14.10 16.81 -9.02
C ASP A 296 -15.56 16.85 -9.54
N CYS A 297 -15.73 17.22 -10.80
CA CYS A 297 -17.01 17.21 -11.51
C CYS A 297 -17.71 15.84 -11.40
N THR A 298 -16.97 14.72 -11.43
CA THR A 298 -17.58 13.40 -11.29
C THR A 298 -18.21 13.16 -9.90
N ILE A 299 -17.67 13.78 -8.85
CA ILE A 299 -18.22 13.71 -7.49
C ILE A 299 -19.36 14.72 -7.33
N LEU A 300 -19.28 15.90 -7.94
CA LEU A 300 -20.41 16.83 -8.00
C LEU A 300 -21.66 16.13 -8.58
N LEU A 301 -21.51 15.41 -9.69
CA LEU A 301 -22.61 14.66 -10.30
C LEU A 301 -23.11 13.52 -9.42
N ALA A 302 -22.21 12.84 -8.71
CA ALA A 302 -22.60 11.79 -7.77
C ALA A 302 -23.36 12.33 -6.56
N LEU A 303 -22.98 13.51 -6.06
CA LEU A 303 -23.64 14.15 -4.94
C LEU A 303 -25.05 14.63 -5.28
N ILE A 304 -25.39 14.89 -6.55
CA ILE A 304 -26.73 15.41 -6.92
C ILE A 304 -27.63 14.37 -7.59
N SER A 305 -27.07 13.26 -8.06
CA SER A 305 -27.78 12.22 -8.82
C SER A 305 -28.95 11.64 -8.04
N ASP A 306 -30.12 11.52 -8.68
CA ASP A 306 -31.29 10.87 -8.07
C ASP A 306 -30.97 9.45 -7.57
N ILE A 307 -30.12 8.72 -8.31
CA ILE A 307 -29.68 7.36 -7.97
C ILE A 307 -29.00 7.32 -6.59
N SER A 308 -28.34 8.41 -6.18
CA SER A 308 -27.58 8.45 -4.93
C SER A 308 -28.41 8.90 -3.72
N HIS A 309 -29.65 9.35 -3.96
CA HIS A 309 -30.52 9.94 -2.94
C HIS A 309 -31.79 9.14 -2.68
N HIS A 310 -32.29 8.42 -3.69
CA HIS A 310 -33.58 7.77 -3.67
C HIS A 310 -33.53 6.41 -4.38
N GLN A 311 -34.45 5.53 -4.00
CA GLN A 311 -34.67 4.29 -4.75
C GLN A 311 -35.32 4.58 -6.10
N CYS A 312 -34.54 4.49 -7.18
CA CYS A 312 -35.04 4.72 -8.53
C CYS A 312 -35.58 3.44 -9.19
N PRO A 313 -36.68 3.52 -9.97
CA PRO A 313 -37.13 2.39 -10.77
C PRO A 313 -36.15 2.12 -11.92
N ILE A 314 -35.95 0.86 -12.28
CA ILE A 314 -35.17 0.50 -13.48
C ILE A 314 -36.09 0.54 -14.70
N LEU A 315 -35.84 1.45 -15.63
CA LEU A 315 -36.60 1.58 -16.87
C LEU A 315 -35.82 1.04 -18.08
N ASP A 316 -36.52 0.44 -19.03
CA ASP A 316 -35.92 -0.23 -20.19
C ASP A 316 -35.10 0.70 -21.10
N TRP A 317 -35.51 1.97 -21.15
CA TRP A 317 -34.85 2.99 -21.97
C TRP A 317 -33.63 3.64 -21.30
N TYR A 318 -33.36 3.32 -20.03
CA TYR A 318 -32.13 3.78 -19.39
C TYR A 318 -30.91 3.09 -20.01
N PRO A 319 -29.78 3.80 -20.17
CA PRO A 319 -28.51 3.18 -20.56
C PRO A 319 -28.14 2.02 -19.63
N GLY A 320 -27.39 1.04 -20.14
CA GLY A 320 -27.01 -0.16 -19.37
C GLY A 320 -26.25 0.19 -18.09
N GLU A 321 -25.42 1.23 -18.15
CA GLU A 321 -24.65 1.77 -17.04
C GLU A 321 -25.55 2.34 -15.93
N VAL A 322 -26.61 3.08 -16.30
CA VAL A 322 -27.58 3.63 -15.35
C VAL A 322 -28.34 2.51 -14.65
N ARG A 323 -28.80 1.51 -15.41
CA ARG A 323 -29.49 0.34 -14.83
C ARG A 323 -28.60 -0.44 -13.87
N ALA A 324 -27.31 -0.59 -14.21
CA ALA A 324 -26.33 -1.22 -13.33
C ALA A 324 -26.14 -0.42 -12.04
N GLN A 325 -25.98 0.91 -12.12
CA GLN A 325 -25.83 1.78 -10.96
C GLN A 325 -27.05 1.74 -10.03
N ILE A 326 -28.28 1.76 -10.58
CA ILE A 326 -29.51 1.64 -9.78
C ILE A 326 -29.54 0.29 -9.05
N LYS A 327 -29.15 -0.80 -9.72
CA LYS A 327 -29.09 -2.12 -9.09
C LYS A 327 -28.03 -2.16 -7.98
N GLU A 328 -26.85 -1.60 -8.21
CA GLU A 328 -25.79 -1.53 -7.20
C GLU A 328 -26.23 -0.74 -5.96
N GLU A 329 -26.97 0.36 -6.14
CA GLU A 329 -27.46 1.18 -5.02
C GLU A 329 -28.43 0.39 -4.09
N THR A 330 -29.14 -0.62 -4.63
CA THR A 330 -30.00 -1.49 -3.79
C THR A 330 -29.21 -2.40 -2.85
N GLU A 331 -27.94 -2.66 -3.15
CA GLU A 331 -27.06 -3.47 -2.31
C GLU A 331 -26.23 -2.59 -1.37
N GLU A 332 -25.74 -1.45 -1.86
CA GLU A 332 -24.87 -0.53 -1.12
C GLU A 332 -25.07 0.93 -1.58
N ASN A 333 -25.59 1.78 -0.67
CA ASN A 333 -25.86 3.18 -0.97
C ASN A 333 -24.56 4.01 -0.98
N LEU A 334 -24.31 4.77 -2.05
CA LEU A 334 -23.06 5.50 -2.27
C LEU A 334 -22.83 6.61 -1.25
N LEU A 335 -23.85 7.43 -0.99
CA LEU A 335 -23.71 8.59 -0.10
C LEU A 335 -23.38 8.18 1.33
N PRO A 336 -24.22 7.41 2.04
CA PRO A 336 -23.95 7.08 3.44
C PRO A 336 -22.75 6.16 3.62
N THR A 337 -22.40 5.35 2.61
CA THR A 337 -21.32 4.34 2.76
C THR A 337 -19.95 4.86 2.37
N HIS A 338 -19.85 5.73 1.36
CA HIS A 338 -18.55 6.16 0.83
C HIS A 338 -18.36 7.68 0.87
N LEU A 339 -19.29 8.47 0.32
CA LEU A 339 -19.07 9.92 0.16
C LEU A 339 -19.27 10.70 1.46
N TYR A 340 -20.33 10.46 2.22
CA TYR A 340 -20.56 11.15 3.50
C TYR A 340 -19.52 10.84 4.56
N PRO A 341 -19.02 9.59 4.72
CA PRO A 341 -17.90 9.33 5.62
C PRO A 341 -16.61 10.03 5.20
N ALA A 342 -16.32 10.12 3.90
CA ALA A 342 -15.13 10.82 3.40
C ALA A 342 -15.26 12.35 3.53
N ILE A 343 -16.43 12.91 3.21
CA ILE A 343 -16.68 14.36 3.29
C ILE A 343 -16.78 14.80 4.74
N GLY A 344 -17.54 14.09 5.58
CA GLY A 344 -17.72 14.39 6.99
C GLY A 344 -18.07 15.87 7.24
N SER A 345 -17.24 16.53 8.05
CA SER A 345 -17.34 17.95 8.37
C SER A 345 -16.36 18.85 7.59
N HIS A 346 -15.66 18.31 6.59
CA HIS A 346 -14.69 19.08 5.82
C HIS A 346 -15.39 20.16 4.97
N PRO A 347 -14.93 21.42 5.00
CA PRO A 347 -15.27 22.39 3.97
C PRO A 347 -14.93 21.86 2.58
N MET A 348 -15.74 22.21 1.59
CA MET A 348 -15.57 21.76 0.22
C MET A 348 -15.36 22.94 -0.72
N VAL A 349 -14.48 22.75 -1.69
CA VAL A 349 -14.25 23.65 -2.81
C VAL A 349 -14.32 22.88 -4.13
N THR A 350 -14.62 23.55 -5.22
CA THR A 350 -14.48 23.00 -6.57
C THR A 350 -13.98 24.08 -7.51
N THR A 351 -13.35 23.71 -8.62
CA THR A 351 -12.89 24.69 -9.60
C THR A 351 -14.06 25.23 -10.43
N LEU A 352 -13.92 26.46 -10.94
CA LEU A 352 -14.93 27.07 -11.82
C LEU A 352 -15.23 26.18 -13.03
N GLU A 353 -14.22 25.60 -13.65
CA GLU A 353 -14.36 24.71 -14.80
C GLU A 353 -15.16 23.44 -14.46
N ALA A 354 -14.98 22.90 -13.25
CA ALA A 354 -15.74 21.75 -12.77
C ALA A 354 -17.20 22.11 -12.49
N ALA A 355 -17.45 23.25 -11.86
CA ALA A 355 -18.78 23.78 -11.62
C ALA A 355 -19.52 24.07 -12.93
N ASP A 356 -18.87 24.73 -13.89
CA ASP A 356 -19.44 25.06 -15.20
C ASP A 356 -19.75 23.80 -16.00
N GLN A 357 -18.85 22.81 -15.99
CA GLN A 357 -19.09 21.53 -16.65
C GLN A 357 -20.24 20.75 -15.99
N ALA A 358 -20.30 20.72 -14.65
CA ALA A 358 -21.40 20.10 -13.92
C ALA A 358 -22.73 20.78 -14.25
N ASN A 359 -22.76 22.12 -14.24
CA ASN A 359 -23.93 22.93 -14.61
C ASN A 359 -24.39 22.66 -16.04
N LEU A 360 -23.47 22.58 -17.00
CA LEU A 360 -23.81 22.23 -18.39
C LEU A 360 -24.49 20.86 -18.49
N ILE A 361 -23.94 19.85 -17.79
CA ILE A 361 -24.50 18.49 -17.76
C ILE A 361 -25.88 18.50 -17.10
N VAL A 362 -26.01 19.19 -15.96
CA VAL A 362 -27.26 19.31 -15.21
C VAL A 362 -28.33 19.99 -16.05
N GLN A 363 -28.02 21.10 -16.71
CA GLN A 363 -29.02 21.81 -17.52
C GLN A 363 -29.52 20.97 -18.71
N THR A 364 -28.66 20.10 -19.24
CA THR A 364 -28.95 19.27 -20.41
C THR A 364 -29.71 17.99 -20.07
N LEU A 365 -29.35 17.32 -18.98
CA LEU A 365 -29.80 15.94 -18.71
C LEU A 365 -30.65 15.79 -17.45
N ALA A 366 -30.42 16.62 -16.43
CA ALA A 366 -30.91 16.38 -15.08
C ALA A 366 -32.42 16.51 -14.92
N THR A 367 -32.99 15.74 -13.98
CA THR A 367 -34.36 15.90 -13.47
C THR A 367 -34.54 17.24 -12.73
N ASP A 368 -35.78 17.63 -12.42
CA ASP A 368 -36.00 18.88 -11.66
C ASP A 368 -35.45 18.78 -10.23
N ALA A 369 -35.50 17.58 -9.62
CA ALA A 369 -34.91 17.32 -8.31
C ALA A 369 -33.38 17.41 -8.34
N GLU A 370 -32.73 16.81 -9.34
CA GLU A 370 -31.27 16.90 -9.53
C GLU A 370 -30.81 18.34 -9.80
N LYS A 371 -31.60 19.13 -10.54
CA LYS A 371 -31.34 20.58 -10.74
C LYS A 371 -31.41 21.35 -9.43
N MET A 372 -32.47 21.14 -8.65
CA MET A 372 -32.62 21.77 -7.34
C MET A 372 -31.45 21.41 -6.42
N ARG A 373 -31.04 20.12 -6.38
CA ARG A 373 -29.87 19.70 -5.58
C ARG A 373 -28.59 20.37 -6.07
N ALA A 374 -28.36 20.49 -7.38
CA ALA A 374 -27.21 21.24 -7.89
C ALA A 374 -27.20 22.70 -7.44
N ASP A 375 -28.36 23.35 -7.45
CA ASP A 375 -28.50 24.75 -7.04
C ASP A 375 -28.23 24.94 -5.54
N VAL A 376 -28.72 24.02 -4.70
CA VAL A 376 -28.40 24.00 -3.25
C VAL A 376 -26.92 23.69 -3.00
N LEU A 377 -26.35 22.71 -3.71
CA LEU A 377 -24.97 22.25 -3.52
C LEU A 377 -23.97 23.37 -3.79
N LEU A 378 -24.20 24.15 -4.84
CA LEU A 378 -23.31 25.25 -5.26
C LEU A 378 -23.77 26.63 -4.76
N GLY A 379 -24.92 26.72 -4.08
CA GLY A 379 -25.46 27.99 -3.60
C GLY A 379 -25.77 28.97 -4.74
N GLN A 380 -26.42 28.47 -5.80
CA GLN A 380 -26.73 29.21 -7.02
C GLN A 380 -28.25 29.24 -7.29
N GLY A 381 -28.66 29.92 -8.36
CA GLY A 381 -30.08 30.07 -8.69
C GLY A 381 -30.83 30.82 -7.57
N ASP A 382 -31.95 30.25 -7.14
CA ASP A 382 -32.78 30.78 -6.04
C ASP A 382 -32.08 30.72 -4.68
N PHE A 383 -31.01 29.94 -4.56
CA PHE A 383 -30.22 29.78 -3.34
C PHE A 383 -28.97 30.67 -3.32
N LYS A 384 -28.84 31.59 -4.26
CA LYS A 384 -27.74 32.55 -4.29
C LYS A 384 -27.74 33.38 -3.02
N GLU A 385 -26.59 33.43 -2.33
CA GLU A 385 -26.41 34.13 -1.04
C GLU A 385 -27.27 33.60 0.12
N ALA A 386 -27.93 32.45 -0.05
CA ALA A 386 -28.67 31.81 1.04
C ALA A 386 -27.70 31.39 2.18
N PRO A 387 -28.09 31.53 3.45
CA PRO A 387 -27.26 31.09 4.56
C PRO A 387 -27.16 29.56 4.56
N SER A 388 -26.03 29.04 5.09
CA SER A 388 -25.74 27.60 5.12
C SER A 388 -26.85 26.77 5.78
N GLU A 389 -27.54 27.29 6.79
CA GLU A 389 -28.66 26.60 7.46
C GLU A 389 -29.85 26.36 6.50
N THR A 390 -30.15 27.32 5.63
CA THR A 390 -31.20 27.19 4.62
C THR A 390 -30.80 26.15 3.57
N LEU A 391 -29.55 26.17 3.12
CA LEU A 391 -29.03 25.18 2.17
C LEU A 391 -29.08 23.77 2.74
N LEU A 392 -28.66 23.59 4.00
CA LEU A 392 -28.68 22.29 4.67
C LEU A 392 -30.12 21.78 4.88
N THR A 393 -31.06 22.68 5.18
CA THR A 393 -32.48 22.32 5.28
C THR A 393 -33.02 21.87 3.93
N ALA A 394 -32.80 22.66 2.87
CA ALA A 394 -33.23 22.31 1.52
C ALA A 394 -32.60 21.01 1.02
N TRP A 395 -31.32 20.78 1.33
CA TRP A 395 -30.62 19.54 1.00
C TRP A 395 -31.22 18.34 1.73
N LYS A 396 -31.48 18.48 3.04
CA LYS A 396 -32.10 17.44 3.87
C LYS A 396 -33.49 17.06 3.39
N ASP A 397 -34.28 18.02 2.94
CA ASP A 397 -35.64 17.79 2.45
C ASP A 397 -35.67 17.02 1.10
N ASN A 398 -34.52 16.89 0.43
CA ASN A 398 -34.38 16.28 -0.90
C ASN A 398 -33.43 15.07 -0.91
N THR A 399 -33.30 14.39 0.23
CA THR A 399 -32.51 13.17 0.38
C THR A 399 -33.19 12.20 1.35
N ASP A 400 -33.14 10.90 1.06
CA ASP A 400 -33.62 9.86 2.00
C ASP A 400 -32.56 9.52 3.07
N HIS A 401 -31.37 10.10 2.98
CA HIS A 401 -30.23 9.78 3.82
C HIS A 401 -29.97 10.81 4.93
N SER A 402 -29.57 10.34 6.10
CA SER A 402 -29.08 11.21 7.17
C SER A 402 -27.77 11.90 6.77
N LEU A 403 -27.69 13.20 7.02
CA LEU A 403 -26.48 13.98 6.77
C LEU A 403 -25.38 13.67 7.79
N PRO A 404 -24.10 13.71 7.38
CA PRO A 404 -23.01 13.56 8.33
C PRO A 404 -22.95 14.75 9.30
N VAL A 405 -22.44 14.50 10.50
CA VAL A 405 -22.29 15.56 11.51
C VAL A 405 -21.33 16.62 11.00
N GLY A 406 -21.78 17.87 10.99
CA GLY A 406 -20.98 19.01 10.52
C GLY A 406 -20.88 19.15 9.00
N PHE A 407 -21.74 18.48 8.22
CA PHE A 407 -21.81 18.67 6.77
C PHE A 407 -21.96 20.16 6.41
N GLN A 408 -21.17 20.64 5.44
CA GLN A 408 -21.11 22.07 5.10
C GLN A 408 -21.55 22.32 3.66
N LEU A 409 -22.42 23.33 3.48
CA LEU A 409 -22.85 23.85 2.20
C LEU A 409 -22.80 25.39 2.21
N PRO A 410 -22.57 26.05 1.05
CA PRO A 410 -22.36 25.46 -0.27
C PRO A 410 -20.91 25.00 -0.51
N ILE A 411 -20.69 24.20 -1.55
CA ILE A 411 -19.35 23.97 -2.12
C ILE A 411 -18.89 25.28 -2.77
N ARG A 412 -17.75 25.81 -2.32
CA ARG A 412 -17.24 27.10 -2.83
C ARG A 412 -16.56 26.93 -4.19
N VAL A 413 -16.97 27.73 -5.16
CA VAL A 413 -16.38 27.72 -6.51
C VAL A 413 -15.13 28.63 -6.54
N MET A 414 -14.00 28.07 -6.96
CA MET A 414 -12.69 28.73 -6.96
C MET A 414 -12.15 28.89 -8.39
N PRO A 415 -11.62 30.06 -8.77
CA PRO A 415 -10.97 30.23 -10.07
C PRO A 415 -9.64 29.48 -10.09
N SER A 416 -9.42 28.65 -11.10
CA SER A 416 -8.24 27.78 -11.18
C SER A 416 -6.93 28.54 -11.45
N LYS A 417 -6.96 29.67 -12.19
CA LYS A 417 -5.78 30.52 -12.50
C LYS A 417 -4.51 29.71 -12.87
N MET A 418 -4.61 28.85 -13.88
CA MET A 418 -3.61 27.84 -14.24
C MET A 418 -2.16 28.34 -14.34
N ASP A 419 -1.91 29.51 -14.93
CA ASP A 419 -0.55 30.06 -15.05
C ASP A 419 0.12 30.27 -13.68
N SER A 420 -0.65 30.77 -12.71
CA SER A 420 -0.18 30.96 -11.33
C SER A 420 -0.02 29.65 -10.55
N ILE A 421 -0.76 28.62 -10.95
CA ILE A 421 -0.71 27.29 -10.32
C ILE A 421 0.53 26.54 -10.79
N LEU A 422 0.77 26.51 -12.09
CA LEU A 422 1.94 25.84 -12.66
C LEU A 422 3.26 26.42 -12.14
N ALA A 423 3.31 27.74 -11.91
CA ALA A 423 4.50 28.38 -11.35
C ALA A 423 4.86 27.93 -9.92
N ARG A 424 3.92 27.35 -9.16
CA ARG A 424 4.15 26.85 -7.80
C ARG A 424 4.35 25.34 -7.72
N LEU A 425 4.12 24.62 -8.81
CA LEU A 425 4.18 23.17 -8.85
C LEU A 425 5.54 22.67 -9.33
N PRO A 426 5.90 21.42 -9.01
CA PRO A 426 7.11 20.79 -9.54
C PRO A 426 7.13 20.75 -11.07
N PRO A 427 8.31 20.66 -11.71
CA PRO A 427 8.44 20.64 -13.17
C PRO A 427 7.59 19.57 -13.87
N VAL A 428 7.41 18.40 -13.23
CA VAL A 428 6.57 17.30 -13.75
C VAL A 428 5.09 17.71 -13.92
N ALA A 429 4.59 18.71 -13.19
CA ALA A 429 3.23 19.21 -13.34
C ALA A 429 2.99 19.86 -14.71
N THR A 430 4.03 20.43 -15.33
CA THR A 430 3.97 20.97 -16.70
C THR A 430 3.76 19.85 -17.71
N ASN A 431 4.43 18.71 -17.54
CA ASN A 431 4.23 17.53 -18.40
C ASN A 431 2.83 16.92 -18.17
N LEU A 432 2.36 16.93 -16.91
CA LEU A 432 0.99 16.52 -16.59
C LEU A 432 -0.04 17.42 -17.30
N ALA A 433 0.21 18.74 -17.31
CA ALA A 433 -0.67 19.74 -17.89
C ALA A 433 -0.87 19.60 -19.41
N THR A 434 0.14 19.08 -20.13
CA THR A 434 0.06 18.82 -21.57
C THR A 434 -0.73 17.55 -21.90
N GLU A 435 -0.75 16.57 -21.00
CA GLU A 435 -1.43 15.28 -21.17
C GLU A 435 -2.89 15.28 -20.65
N LEU A 436 -3.23 16.25 -19.81
CA LEU A 436 -4.57 16.44 -19.27
C LEU A 436 -5.36 17.47 -20.08
N GLY A 437 -6.61 17.12 -20.42
CA GLY A 437 -7.55 18.10 -20.99
C GLY A 437 -7.90 19.20 -19.97
N ASP A 438 -8.32 20.36 -20.47
CA ASP A 438 -8.48 21.61 -19.70
C ASP A 438 -9.23 21.44 -18.37
N LEU A 439 -10.35 20.72 -18.39
CA LEU A 439 -11.14 20.42 -17.19
C LEU A 439 -10.33 19.66 -16.12
N ASN A 440 -9.67 18.57 -16.52
CA ASN A 440 -8.91 17.74 -15.57
C ASN A 440 -7.66 18.49 -15.09
N ARG A 441 -7.03 19.28 -15.96
CA ARG A 441 -5.92 20.14 -15.58
C ARG A 441 -6.34 21.12 -14.49
N ALA A 442 -7.46 21.82 -14.69
CA ALA A 442 -8.00 22.74 -13.69
C ALA A 442 -8.23 22.04 -12.34
N ILE A 443 -8.90 20.90 -12.33
CA ILE A 443 -9.27 20.20 -11.10
C ILE A 443 -8.06 19.65 -10.36
N PHE A 444 -7.25 18.80 -11.01
CA PHE A 444 -6.19 18.06 -10.33
C PHE A 444 -4.97 18.92 -10.01
N LEU A 445 -4.59 19.87 -10.88
CA LEU A 445 -3.48 20.77 -10.57
C LEU A 445 -3.86 21.82 -9.52
N TYR A 446 -5.11 22.26 -9.48
CA TYR A 446 -5.60 23.10 -8.39
C TYR A 446 -5.48 22.39 -7.04
N GLY A 447 -6.01 21.17 -6.94
CA GLY A 447 -5.90 20.37 -5.72
C GLY A 447 -4.43 20.16 -5.31
N TRP A 448 -3.55 19.89 -6.29
CA TRP A 448 -2.12 19.76 -6.02
C TRP A 448 -1.50 21.04 -5.44
N ALA A 449 -1.69 22.18 -6.10
CA ALA A 449 -1.02 23.42 -5.72
C ALA A 449 -1.52 23.99 -4.39
N GLU A 450 -2.79 23.75 -4.07
CA GLU A 450 -3.41 24.14 -2.79
C GLU A 450 -3.21 23.09 -1.69
N LYS A 451 -2.51 21.99 -1.97
CA LYS A 451 -2.32 20.84 -1.05
C LYS A 451 -3.64 20.27 -0.53
N LEU A 452 -4.65 20.23 -1.39
CA LEU A 452 -5.97 19.68 -1.11
C LEU A 452 -6.10 18.28 -1.68
N THR A 453 -6.76 17.41 -0.93
CA THR A 453 -7.20 16.11 -1.43
C THR A 453 -8.31 16.32 -2.45
N THR A 454 -8.07 15.82 -3.66
CA THR A 454 -9.07 15.84 -4.73
C THR A 454 -9.91 14.57 -4.68
N LEU A 455 -11.20 14.70 -4.40
CA LEU A 455 -12.17 13.60 -4.46
C LEU A 455 -12.62 13.43 -5.91
N SER A 456 -12.44 12.24 -6.48
CA SER A 456 -12.81 11.94 -7.88
C SER A 456 -13.31 10.51 -8.03
N ALA A 457 -14.27 10.27 -8.93
CA ALA A 457 -14.62 8.93 -9.40
C ALA A 457 -13.90 8.55 -10.71
N ASN A 458 -13.05 9.44 -11.24
CA ASN A 458 -12.37 9.25 -12.52
C ASN A 458 -11.08 8.42 -12.38
N ARG A 459 -11.26 7.12 -12.25
CA ARG A 459 -10.16 6.14 -12.14
C ARG A 459 -9.16 6.23 -13.30
N GLY A 460 -9.64 6.52 -14.51
CA GLY A 460 -8.79 6.62 -15.70
C GLY A 460 -7.79 7.78 -15.59
N ARG A 461 -8.26 8.96 -15.16
CA ARG A 461 -7.40 10.15 -15.01
C ARG A 461 -6.46 10.03 -13.82
N ALA A 462 -6.93 9.53 -12.68
CA ALA A 462 -6.04 9.27 -11.55
C ALA A 462 -4.91 8.29 -11.91
N ARG A 463 -5.19 7.25 -12.72
CA ARG A 463 -4.17 6.33 -13.25
C ARG A 463 -3.18 7.03 -14.17
N GLN A 464 -3.67 7.81 -15.13
CA GLN A 464 -2.82 8.56 -16.05
C GLN A 464 -1.86 9.48 -15.27
N ILE A 465 -2.37 10.18 -14.25
CA ILE A 465 -1.58 11.07 -13.39
C ILE A 465 -0.48 10.29 -12.67
N GLU A 466 -0.83 9.19 -12.02
CA GLU A 466 0.14 8.36 -11.31
C GLU A 466 1.21 7.78 -12.25
N THR A 467 0.82 7.32 -13.44
CA THR A 467 1.77 6.82 -14.46
C THR A 467 2.76 7.91 -14.85
N ILE A 468 2.30 9.11 -15.18
CA ILE A 468 3.18 10.22 -15.59
C ILE A 468 4.13 10.61 -14.45
N LEU A 469 3.63 10.68 -13.22
CA LEU A 469 4.45 10.96 -12.04
C LEU A 469 5.53 9.90 -11.82
N ASN A 470 5.15 8.62 -11.94
CA ASN A 470 6.08 7.51 -11.80
C ASN A 470 7.13 7.48 -12.92
N GLU A 471 6.80 7.91 -14.13
CA GLU A 471 7.74 7.95 -15.25
C GLU A 471 8.78 9.09 -15.13
N HIS A 472 8.36 10.26 -14.65
CA HIS A 472 9.22 11.44 -14.57
C HIS A 472 9.90 11.62 -13.20
N GLY A 473 9.30 11.05 -12.15
CA GLY A 473 9.75 11.21 -10.78
C GLY A 473 9.39 12.55 -10.15
N LEU A 474 9.53 12.60 -8.83
CA LEU A 474 9.49 13.79 -8.00
C LEU A 474 10.82 13.88 -7.26
N GLU A 475 11.29 15.10 -7.03
CA GLU A 475 12.50 15.33 -6.24
C GLU A 475 12.23 15.17 -4.74
N ASP A 476 13.30 15.04 -3.96
CA ASP A 476 13.21 14.95 -2.50
C ASP A 476 12.52 16.20 -1.93
N GLY A 477 11.51 15.98 -1.09
CA GLY A 477 10.69 17.04 -0.50
C GLY A 477 9.52 17.55 -1.36
N GLN A 478 9.36 17.09 -2.62
CA GLN A 478 8.22 17.44 -3.48
C GLN A 478 7.10 16.40 -3.40
N ASP A 479 5.92 16.77 -2.92
CA ASP A 479 4.80 15.83 -2.86
C ASP A 479 3.96 15.87 -4.15
N GLY A 480 3.41 14.72 -4.53
CA GLY A 480 2.48 14.59 -5.65
C GLY A 480 1.05 15.02 -5.29
N PRO A 481 0.15 15.10 -6.28
CA PRO A 481 -1.27 15.37 -6.03
C PRO A 481 -1.88 14.26 -5.18
N HIS A 482 -2.60 14.65 -4.13
CA HIS A 482 -3.37 13.69 -3.34
C HIS A 482 -4.77 13.51 -3.92
N ILE A 483 -5.06 12.30 -4.41
CA ILE A 483 -6.34 11.97 -5.06
C ILE A 483 -7.02 10.84 -4.28
N TRP A 484 -8.18 11.16 -3.71
CA TRP A 484 -9.07 10.16 -3.14
C TRP A 484 -10.04 9.68 -4.22
N LEU A 485 -10.01 8.39 -4.50
CA LEU A 485 -10.88 7.79 -5.51
C LEU A 485 -12.14 7.24 -4.87
N CYS A 486 -13.28 7.80 -5.25
CA CYS A 486 -14.57 7.17 -5.01
C CYS A 486 -14.60 5.87 -5.82
N GLY A 487 -14.93 4.77 -5.15
CA GLY A 487 -15.06 3.46 -5.78
C GLY A 487 -16.07 3.47 -6.92
N GLU A 488 -17.10 4.33 -6.86
CA GLU A 488 -18.16 4.34 -7.85
C GLU A 488 -18.40 5.72 -8.44
N SER A 489 -18.71 5.75 -9.74
CA SER A 489 -19.27 6.92 -10.40
C SER A 489 -20.78 6.82 -10.46
N ARG A 490 -21.45 7.95 -10.66
CA ARG A 490 -22.91 8.02 -10.80
C ARG A 490 -23.30 8.86 -11.99
N SER A 491 -24.33 8.40 -12.66
CA SER A 491 -24.96 9.10 -13.78
C SER A 491 -26.15 9.89 -13.26
N LEU A 492 -26.51 10.95 -13.95
CA LEU A 492 -27.80 11.61 -13.76
C LEU A 492 -28.91 10.83 -14.47
N ILE A 493 -30.13 10.91 -13.95
CA ILE A 493 -31.29 10.33 -14.62
C ILE A 493 -31.76 11.28 -15.73
N ALA A 494 -31.62 10.85 -16.98
CA ALA A 494 -32.02 11.67 -18.12
C ALA A 494 -33.54 11.88 -18.13
N LYS A 495 -33.99 13.15 -18.22
CA LYS A 495 -35.42 13.51 -18.38
C LYS A 495 -36.11 12.84 -19.57
N HIS A 496 -35.37 12.62 -20.65
CA HIS A 496 -35.84 11.93 -21.85
C HIS A 496 -34.79 10.89 -22.25
N GLY A 497 -35.23 9.66 -22.55
CA GLY A 497 -34.33 8.65 -23.10
C GLY A 497 -33.58 9.22 -24.31
N ARG A 498 -32.28 8.94 -24.40
CA ARG A 498 -31.50 9.18 -25.62
C ARG A 498 -32.11 8.32 -26.73
N ARG A 499 -33.21 8.77 -27.34
CA ARG A 499 -33.74 8.16 -28.57
C ARG A 499 -32.67 8.38 -29.63
N LYS A 500 -32.07 7.28 -30.08
CA LYS A 500 -31.32 7.26 -31.34
C LYS A 500 -32.27 7.54 -32.49
#